data_AF-A0A3B9L0K8-F1
#
_entry.id   AF-A0A3B9L0K8-F1
#
_cell.length_a   1.000
_cell.length_b   1.000
_cell.length_c   1.000
_cell.angle_alpha   90.00
_cell.angle_beta   90.00
_cell.angle_gamma   90.00
#
_symmetry.space_group_name_H-M   'P 1'
#
loop_
_entity.id
_entity.type
_entity.pdbx_description
1 polymer ?
#
loop_
_entity_poly.entity_id
_entity_poly.type
_entity_poly.pdbx_seq_one_letter_code
_entity_poly.pdbx_strand_id
1 'polypeptide(L)'
;MARLIIVRHGNTFDKGDTVTRVGGRTDLPLSSSGLAQADALAAQFNATHFVAAFCSPLARTRQTARAIIGMRTNSPALIVLPFLT
;
A
#
# COMPACT_ATOMS: atom_id res chain seq x y z
N MET A 1 -7.38 13.66 20.51
CA MET A 1 -6.23 13.90 19.61
C MET A 1 -6.25 12.81 18.54
N ALA A 2 -6.02 13.13 17.26
CA ALA A 2 -6.04 12.15 16.17
C ALA A 2 -4.62 11.91 15.64
N ARG A 3 -4.32 10.68 15.19
CA ARG A 3 -3.04 10.31 14.55
C ARG A 3 -3.29 9.89 13.12
N LEU A 4 -2.58 10.52 12.18
CA LEU A 4 -2.59 10.15 10.77
C LEU A 4 -1.27 9.48 10.40
N ILE A 5 -1.34 8.38 9.66
CA ILE A 5 -0.18 7.66 9.13
C ILE A 5 -0.27 7.69 7.61
N ILE A 6 0.75 8.23 6.94
CA ILE A 6 0.83 8.32 5.48
C ILE A 6 1.94 7.39 5.02
N VAL A 7 1.62 6.48 4.09
CA VAL A 7 2.54 5.46 3.58
C VAL A 7 2.63 5.56 2.07
N ARG A 8 3.86 5.55 1.55
CA ARG A 8 4.14 5.39 0.12
C ARG A 8 4.03 3.92 -0.26
N HIS A 9 3.49 3.60 -1.43
CA HIS A 9 3.48 2.23 -1.94
C HIS A 9 4.89 1.66 -2.09
N GLY A 10 5.01 0.32 -2.02
CA GLY A 10 6.26 -0.38 -2.32
C GLY A 10 6.69 -0.28 -3.79
N ASN A 11 7.87 -0.79 -4.10
CA ASN A 11 8.44 -0.77 -5.45
C ASN A 11 7.53 -1.46 -6.48
N THR A 12 7.54 -0.94 -7.72
CA THR A 12 6.89 -1.56 -8.90
C THR A 12 7.89 -2.12 -9.91
N PHE A 13 9.18 -1.98 -9.63
CA PHE A 13 10.28 -2.52 -10.41
C PHE A 13 11.33 -3.07 -9.45
N ASP A 14 11.93 -4.18 -9.82
CA ASP A 14 13.04 -4.78 -9.09
C ASP A 14 14.39 -4.30 -9.66
N LYS A 15 15.46 -4.63 -8.93
CA LYS A 15 16.82 -4.32 -9.37
C LYS A 15 17.11 -5.07 -10.67
N GLY A 16 17.49 -4.33 -11.72
CA GLY A 16 17.80 -4.88 -13.05
C GLY A 16 16.68 -4.69 -14.06
N ASP A 17 15.48 -4.28 -13.64
CA ASP A 17 14.41 -3.93 -14.56
C ASP A 17 14.74 -2.63 -15.31
N THR A 18 14.36 -2.58 -16.58
CA THR A 18 14.32 -1.33 -17.34
C THR A 18 13.19 -0.47 -16.78
N VAL A 19 13.55 0.48 -15.91
CA VAL A 19 12.58 1.41 -15.32
C VAL A 19 11.99 2.28 -16.43
N THR A 20 10.68 2.18 -16.62
CA THR A 20 9.93 3.05 -17.52
C THR A 20 9.23 4.15 -16.74
N ARG A 21 8.93 5.28 -17.39
CA ARG A 21 8.17 6.35 -16.77
C ARG A 21 6.73 5.86 -16.57
N VAL A 22 6.41 5.50 -15.33
CA VAL A 22 5.05 5.11 -14.94
C VAL A 22 4.25 6.40 -14.74
N GLY A 23 3.33 6.68 -15.66
CA GLY A 23 2.36 7.77 -15.46
C GLY A 23 1.38 7.43 -14.34
N GLY A 24 0.68 8.43 -13.79
CA GLY A 24 -0.28 8.25 -12.69
C GLY A 24 -1.41 7.23 -12.99
N ARG A 25 -1.67 6.93 -14.27
CA ARG A 25 -2.72 6.00 -14.72
C ARG A 25 -2.22 4.58 -15.06
N THR A 26 -0.91 4.35 -15.11
CA THR A 26 -0.39 3.00 -15.39
C THR A 26 -0.54 2.16 -14.13
N ASP A 27 -1.40 1.16 -14.20
CA ASP A 27 -1.81 0.36 -13.03
C ASP A 27 -0.83 -0.81 -12.76
N LEU A 28 0.43 -0.48 -12.48
CA LEU A 28 1.43 -1.50 -12.15
C LEU A 28 1.21 -2.04 -10.73
N PRO A 29 1.29 -3.37 -10.54
CA PRO A 29 1.36 -3.99 -9.22
C PRO A 29 2.74 -3.76 -8.58
N LEU A 30 2.87 -4.13 -7.31
CA LEU A 30 4.16 -4.24 -6.63
C LEU A 30 5.04 -5.30 -7.30
N SER A 31 6.34 -5.01 -7.36
CA SER A 31 7.37 -6.00 -7.71
C SER A 31 7.66 -6.93 -6.53
N SER A 32 8.58 -7.87 -6.70
CA SER A 32 8.95 -8.83 -5.65
C SER A 32 9.52 -8.10 -4.43
N SER A 33 10.40 -7.12 -4.63
CA SER A 33 10.90 -6.27 -3.54
C SER A 33 9.81 -5.37 -2.96
N GLY A 34 8.86 -4.92 -3.77
CA GLY A 34 7.71 -4.14 -3.32
C GLY A 34 6.78 -4.93 -2.39
N LEU A 35 6.55 -6.21 -2.69
CA LEU A 35 5.79 -7.12 -1.83
C LEU A 35 6.52 -7.33 -0.50
N ALA A 36 7.83 -7.59 -0.52
CA ALA A 36 8.63 -7.73 0.69
C ALA A 36 8.60 -6.46 1.56
N GLN A 37 8.60 -5.27 0.95
CA GLN A 37 8.42 -4.00 1.67
C GLN A 37 7.03 -3.90 2.32
N ALA A 38 5.98 -4.30 1.61
CA ALA A 38 4.62 -4.30 2.13
C ALA A 38 4.47 -5.26 3.33
N ASP A 39 5.10 -6.44 3.27
CA ASP A 39 5.12 -7.41 4.36
C ASP A 39 5.89 -6.89 5.59
N ALA A 40 7.03 -6.22 5.38
CA ALA A 40 7.77 -5.58 6.46
C ALA A 40 6.94 -4.48 7.15
N LEU A 41 6.18 -3.69 6.39
CA LEU A 41 5.25 -2.70 6.95
C LEU A 41 4.11 -3.38 7.72
N ALA A 42 3.57 -4.48 7.22
CA ALA A 42 2.55 -5.26 7.91
C ALA A 42 3.04 -5.77 9.28
N ALA A 43 4.27 -6.26 9.35
CA ALA A 43 4.90 -6.66 10.60
C ALA A 43 5.07 -5.47 11.56
N GLN A 44 5.58 -4.34 11.06
CA GLN A 44 5.79 -3.13 11.86
C GLN A 44 4.48 -2.57 12.45
N PHE A 45 3.39 -2.64 11.69
CA PHE A 45 2.08 -2.16 12.13
C PHE A 45 1.20 -3.24 12.76
N ASN A 46 1.74 -4.42 13.09
CA ASN A 46 0.96 -5.53 13.63
C ASN A 46 0.18 -5.17 14.91
N ALA A 47 0.77 -4.38 15.80
CA ALA A 47 0.12 -3.91 17.02
C ALA A 47 -0.69 -2.61 16.85
N THR A 48 -0.77 -2.05 15.65
CA THR A 48 -1.46 -0.77 15.41
C THR A 48 -2.93 -1.01 15.12
N HIS A 49 -3.81 -0.41 15.93
CA HIS A 49 -5.24 -0.38 15.68
C HIS A 49 -5.59 0.75 14.70
N PHE A 50 -6.07 0.38 13.51
CA PHE A 50 -6.55 1.33 12.51
C PHE A 50 -8.08 1.43 12.57
N VAL A 51 -8.60 2.66 12.66
CA VAL A 51 -10.06 2.90 12.62
C VAL A 51 -10.57 3.19 11.21
N ALA A 52 -9.69 3.56 10.29
CA ALA A 52 -9.99 3.83 8.89
C ALA A 52 -8.75 3.57 8.02
N ALA A 53 -8.97 3.18 6.77
CA ALA A 53 -7.92 2.95 5.79
C ALA A 53 -8.33 3.46 4.41
N PHE A 54 -7.43 4.17 3.74
CA PHE A 54 -7.67 4.80 2.44
C PHE A 54 -6.52 4.53 1.48
N CYS A 55 -6.83 4.38 0.20
CA CYS A 55 -5.82 4.28 -0.86
C CYS A 55 -6.32 4.86 -2.18
N SER A 56 -5.39 5.08 -3.11
CA SER A 56 -5.70 5.44 -4.49
C SER A 56 -6.23 4.21 -5.28
N PRO A 57 -6.80 4.40 -6.48
CA PRO A 57 -7.27 3.30 -7.30
C PRO A 57 -6.14 2.52 -8.00
N LEU A 58 -4.88 2.61 -7.55
CA LEU A 58 -3.75 1.91 -8.17
C LEU A 58 -3.42 0.61 -7.43
N ALA A 59 -3.02 -0.42 -8.16
CA ALA A 59 -2.73 -1.76 -7.66
C ALA A 59 -1.66 -1.74 -6.59
N ARG A 60 -0.55 -1.04 -6.84
CA ARG A 60 0.54 -0.85 -5.88
C ARG A 60 0.12 -0.23 -4.55
N THR A 61 -0.79 0.75 -4.55
CA THR A 61 -1.28 1.37 -3.29
C THR A 61 -2.27 0.45 -2.59
N ARG A 62 -3.17 -0.22 -3.32
CA ARG A 62 -4.07 -1.23 -2.77
C ARG A 62 -3.32 -2.40 -2.13
N GLN A 63 -2.30 -2.94 -2.80
CA GLN A 63 -1.51 -4.07 -2.30
C GLN A 63 -0.76 -3.70 -1.02
N THR A 64 -0.10 -2.55 -1.00
CA THR A 64 0.60 -2.06 0.20
C THR A 64 -0.37 -1.86 1.36
N ALA A 65 -1.51 -1.18 1.12
CA ALA A 65 -2.49 -0.91 2.16
C ALA A 65 -3.13 -2.20 2.71
N ARG A 66 -3.45 -3.17 1.83
CA ARG A 66 -3.99 -4.47 2.23
C ARG A 66 -3.02 -5.27 3.10
N ALA A 67 -1.72 -5.26 2.77
CA ALA A 67 -0.72 -5.91 3.61
C ALA A 67 -0.72 -5.31 5.02
N ILE A 68 -0.72 -3.97 5.13
CA ILE A 68 -0.66 -3.26 6.43
C ILE A 68 -1.89 -3.53 7.29
N ILE A 69 -3.10 -3.38 6.73
CA ILE A 69 -4.33 -3.57 7.52
C ILE A 69 -4.63 -5.04 7.79
N GLY A 70 -4.11 -5.94 6.94
CA GLY A 70 -4.30 -7.38 7.02
C GLY A 70 -5.77 -7.82 6.99
N MET A 71 -6.01 -9.11 7.28
CA MET A 71 -7.33 -9.66 7.59
C MET A 71 -7.38 -10.02 9.07
N ARG A 72 -7.83 -9.10 9.92
CA ARG A 72 -7.99 -9.33 11.35
C ARG A 72 -9.41 -8.98 11.79
N THR A 73 -9.84 -9.59 12.88
CA THR A 73 -11.05 -9.17 13.59
C THR A 73 -10.85 -7.71 13.99
N ASN A 74 -11.63 -6.79 13.40
CA ASN A 74 -11.54 -5.32 13.53
C ASN A 74 -10.64 -4.57 12.52
N SER A 75 -10.14 -5.21 11.46
CA SER A 75 -9.52 -4.44 10.36
C SER A 75 -10.59 -3.58 9.66
N PRO A 76 -10.35 -2.28 9.43
CA PRO A 76 -11.30 -1.43 8.72
C PRO A 76 -11.36 -1.85 7.25
N ALA A 77 -12.50 -1.61 6.60
CA ALA A 77 -12.58 -1.72 5.15
C ALA A 77 -11.60 -0.74 4.48
N LEU A 78 -10.90 -1.20 3.44
CA LEU A 78 -10.04 -0.33 2.65
C LEU A 78 -10.88 0.47 1.66
N ILE A 79 -11.00 1.77 1.89
CA ILE A 79 -11.77 2.68 1.03
C ILE A 79 -10.87 3.20 -0.09
N VAL A 80 -11.35 3.12 -1.33
CA VAL A 80 -10.64 3.65 -2.50
C VAL A 80 -11.12 5.08 -2.78
N LEU A 81 -10.19 6.03 -2.81
CA LEU A 81 -10.46 7.44 -3.07
C LEU A 81 -9.80 7.86 -4.40
N PRO A 82 -10.58 8.18 -5.46
CA PRO A 82 -10.05 8.48 -6.79
C PRO A 82 -9.12 9.70 -6.86
N PHE A 83 -9.20 10.63 -5.90
CA PHE A 83 -8.40 11.85 -5.89
C PHE A 83 -6.99 11.67 -5.28
N LEU A 84 -6.63 10.47 -4.81
CA LEU A 84 -5.30 10.17 -4.25
C LEU A 84 -4.27 9.73 -5.32
N THR A 85 -4.45 10.11 -6.59
CA THR A 85 -3.60 9.71 -7.73
C THR A 85 -2.49 10.69 -8.04
#